data_AF-A0A964NWK9-F1
#
_entry.id   AF-A0A964NWK9-F1
#
_cell.length_a   1.000
_cell.length_b   1.000
_cell.length_c   1.000
_cell.angle_alpha   90.00
_cell.angle_beta   90.00
_cell.angle_gamma   90.00
#
_symmetry.space_group_name_H-M   'P 1'
#
loop_
_entity.id
_entity.type
_entity.pdbx_description
1 polymer ?
#
loop_
_entity_poly.entity_id
_entity_poly.type
_entity_poly.pdbx_seq_one_letter_code
_entity_poly.pdbx_strand_id
1 'polypeptide(L)' 'MLTLAATVYAGCNDTPLAEFLAEREGIVLDRSTVQRWRRAAGQPSPQRRTTPQHRTRRERMAQEGLLLQ' A
#
# COMPACT_ATOMS: atom_id res chain seq x y z
N MET A 1 -9.42 2.08 19.47
CA MET A 1 -8.56 1.60 18.36
C MET A 1 -9.04 2.04 16.98
N LEU A 2 -10.29 1.79 16.60
CA LEU A 2 -10.81 2.12 15.26
C LEU A 2 -10.83 3.63 14.92
N THR A 3 -11.06 4.48 15.91
CA THR A 3 -10.95 5.93 15.78
C THR A 3 -9.54 6.37 15.42
N LEU A 4 -8.48 5.78 16.00
CA LEU A 4 -7.09 6.10 15.63
C LEU A 4 -6.77 5.67 14.19
N ALA A 5 -7.24 4.51 13.75
CA ALA A 5 -7.02 4.05 12.37
C ALA A 5 -7.71 4.95 11.32
N ALA A 6 -8.84 5.56 11.69
CA ALA A 6 -9.59 6.49 10.83
C ALA A 6 -9.04 7.93 10.85
N THR A 7 -8.37 8.33 11.93
CA THR A 7 -7.94 9.72 12.18
C THR A 7 -6.41 9.84 12.17
N VAL A 8 -5.76 9.30 13.20
CA VAL A 8 -4.30 9.40 13.43
C VAL A 8 -3.48 8.65 12.37
N TYR A 9 -3.98 7.50 11.91
CA TYR A 9 -3.33 6.66 10.89
C TYR A 9 -4.15 6.59 9.60
N ALA A 10 -4.92 7.64 9.30
CA ALA A 10 -5.70 7.72 8.08
C ALA A 10 -4.80 7.50 6.85
N GLY A 11 -5.18 6.54 6.00
CA GLY A 11 -4.42 6.22 4.77
C GLY A 11 -3.26 5.23 4.95
N CYS A 12 -2.92 4.80 6.18
CA CYS A 12 -1.98 3.70 6.36
C CYS A 12 -2.59 2.36 5.94
N ASN A 13 -1.78 1.56 5.24
CA ASN A 13 -2.09 0.15 4.99
C ASN A 13 -2.07 -0.66 6.30
N ASP A 14 -2.61 -1.89 6.25
CA ASP A 14 -2.72 -2.76 7.43
C ASP A 14 -1.35 -3.09 8.07
N THR A 15 -0.28 -3.16 7.26
CA THR A 15 1.08 -3.47 7.73
C THR A 15 1.68 -2.35 8.58
N PRO A 16 1.84 -1.10 8.08
CA PRO A 16 2.35 0.00 8.91
C PRO A 16 1.43 0.32 10.08
N LEU A 17 0.12 0.08 9.95
CA LEU A 17 -0.80 0.24 11.08
C LEU A 17 -0.45 -0.74 12.22
N ALA A 18 -0.17 -2.01 11.91
CA ALA A 18 0.24 -2.99 12.92
C ALA A 18 1.57 -2.62 13.59
N GLU A 19 2.55 -2.13 12.81
CA GLU A 19 3.84 -1.65 13.33
C GLU A 19 3.66 -0.47 14.28
N PHE A 20 2.88 0.55 13.91
CA PHE A 20 2.63 1.70 14.77
C PHE A 20 1.86 1.34 16.05
N LEU A 21 0.94 0.37 15.99
CA LEU A 21 0.27 -0.12 17.19
C LEU A 21 1.25 -0.82 18.13
N ALA A 22 2.19 -1.60 17.60
CA ALA A 22 3.21 -2.26 18.40
C ALA A 22 4.18 -1.23 19.01
N GLU A 23 4.62 -0.24 18.24
CA GLU A 23 5.66 0.71 18.65
C GLU A 23 5.12 1.84 19.56
N ARG A 24 3.93 2.40 19.25
CA ARG A 24 3.39 3.57 19.97
C ARG A 24 2.43 3.20 21.09
N GLU A 25 1.68 2.10 20.94
CA GLU A 25 0.67 1.67 21.92
C GLU A 25 1.11 0.40 22.67
N GLY A 26 2.22 -0.24 22.28
CA GLY A 26 2.68 -1.51 22.88
C GLY A 26 1.79 -2.71 22.55
N ILE A 27 0.88 -2.56 21.58
CA ILE A 27 -0.14 -3.56 21.25
C ILE A 27 0.33 -4.36 20.04
N VAL A 28 0.90 -5.54 20.30
CA VAL A 28 1.36 -6.46 19.26
C VAL A 28 0.15 -7.17 18.66
N LEU A 29 -0.27 -6.75 17.48
CA LEU A 29 -1.33 -7.39 16.71
C LEU A 29 -0.79 -7.87 15.38
N ASP A 30 -1.27 -9.04 14.96
CA ASP A 30 -1.04 -9.51 13.61
C ASP A 30 -1.83 -8.68 12.60
N ARG A 31 -1.27 -8.53 11.39
CA ARG A 31 -1.91 -7.85 10.25
C ARG A 31 -3.32 -8.38 9.99
N SER A 32 -3.54 -9.69 10.12
CA SER A 32 -4.86 -10.30 9.87
C SER A 32 -5.92 -9.86 10.88
N THR A 33 -5.53 -9.58 12.13
CA THR A 33 -6.43 -9.05 13.17
C THR A 33 -6.83 -7.61 12.86
N VAL A 34 -5.84 -6.78 12.50
CA VAL A 34 -6.06 -5.39 12.07
C VAL A 34 -7.00 -5.34 10.84
N GLN A 35 -6.75 -6.20 9.85
CA GLN A 35 -7.60 -6.31 8.67
C GLN A 35 -9.04 -6.73 9.01
N ARG A 36 -9.22 -7.68 9.94
CA ARG A 36 -10.54 -8.17 10.37
C ARG A 36 -11.34 -7.07 11.05
N TRP A 37 -10.70 -6.28 11.91
CA TRP A 37 -11.34 -5.15 12.59
C TRP A 37 -11.68 -4.01 11.63
N ARG A 38 -10.78 -3.66 10.69
CA ARG A 38 -11.08 -2.67 9.64
C ARG A 38 -12.29 -3.09 8.79
N ARG A 39 -12.35 -4.36 8.38
CA ARG A 39 -13.50 -4.90 7.63
C ARG A 39 -14.78 -4.89 8.47
N ALA A 40 -14.72 -5.29 9.74
CA ALA A 40 -15.88 -5.27 10.64
C ALA A 40 -16.42 -3.85 10.84
N ALA A 41 -15.55 -2.84 10.81
CA ALA A 41 -15.94 -1.44 10.89
C ALA A 41 -16.28 -0.80 9.53
N GLY A 42 -16.36 -1.58 8.45
CA GLY A 42 -16.70 -1.06 7.12
C GLY A 42 -15.62 -0.16 6.50
N GLN A 43 -14.39 -0.17 6.99
CA GLN A 43 -13.29 0.58 6.42
C GLN A 43 -12.55 -0.26 5.37
N PRO A 44 -12.71 0.04 4.06
CA PRO A 44 -11.95 -0.64 3.03
C PRO A 44 -10.45 -0.33 3.15
N SER A 45 -9.63 -1.22 2.60
CA SER A 45 -8.20 -0.95 2.43
C SER A 45 -8.05 0.35 1.61
N PRO A 46 -7.22 1.31 2.06
CA PRO A 46 -7.05 2.58 1.35
C PRO A 46 -6.47 2.37 -0.05
N GLN A 47 -5.66 1.31 -0.25
CA GLN A 47 -5.15 0.96 -1.57
C GLN A 47 -6.06 -0.05 -2.28
N ARG A 48 -6.60 0.39 -3.43
CA ARG A 48 -7.12 -0.51 -4.46
C ARG A 48 -5.95 -1.26 -5.08
N ARG A 49 -6.08 -2.58 -5.18
CA ARG A 49 -5.14 -3.40 -5.94
C ARG A 49 -5.26 -3.04 -7.42
N THR A 50 -4.22 -2.45 -8.00
CA THR A 50 -4.12 -2.24 -9.45
C THR A 50 -3.95 -3.59 -10.13
N THR A 51 -4.77 -3.88 -11.14
CA THR A 51 -4.64 -5.09 -11.96
C THR A 51 -3.24 -5.12 -12.60
N PRO A 52 -2.55 -6.26 -12.62
CA PRO A 52 -1.25 -6.36 -13.29
C PRO A 52 -1.40 -5.92 -14.75
N GLN A 53 -0.71 -4.86 -15.15
CA GLN A 53 -0.65 -4.47 -16.55
C GLN A 53 0.38 -5.35 -17.27
N HIS A 54 0.02 -5.87 -18.45
CA HIS A 54 0.95 -6.61 -19.28
C HIS A 54 2.14 -5.71 -19.61
N ARG A 55 3.35 -6.15 -19.27
CA ARG A 55 4.57 -5.39 -19.54
C ARG A 55 4.95 -5.56 -21.00
N THR A 56 4.52 -4.64 -21.84
CA THR A 56 4.96 -4.58 -23.23
C THR A 56 6.44 -4.19 -23.28
N ARG A 57 7.18 -4.76 -24.24
CA ARG A 57 8.57 -4.39 -24.48
C ARG A 57 8.61 -2.92 -24.89
N ARG A 58 9.50 -2.12 -24.28
CA ARG A 58 9.77 -0.76 -24.75
C ARG A 58 10.21 -0.82 -26.22
N GLU A 59 9.66 0.06 -27.05
CA GLU A 59 10.18 0.26 -28.40
C GLU A 59 11.66 0.65 -28.32
N ARG A 60 12.47 0.09 -29.21
CA ARG A 60 13.87 0.46 -29.32
C ARG A 60 13.94 1.88 -29.87
N MET A 61 14.73 2.74 -29.23
CA MET A 61 15.04 4.07 -29.77
C MET A 61 15.60 3.92 -31.19
N ALA A 62 15.04 4.66 -32.15
CA ALA A 62 15.55 4.71 -33.51
C ALA A 62 17.02 5.18 -33.48
N GLN A 63 17.89 4.44 -34.16
CA GLN A 63 19.34 4.71 -34.24
C GLN A 63 19.70 5.53 -35.49
N GLU A 64 18.72 5.91 -36.32
CA GLU A 64 18.95 6.69 -37.53
C GLU A 64 19.47 8.08 -37.14
N GLY A 65 20.76 8.34 -37.35
CA GLY A 65 21.41 9.61 -37.07
C GLY A 65 22.54 9.60 -36.02
N LEU A 66 22.91 8.45 -35.44
CA LEU A 66 24.02 8.38 -34.46
C LEU A 66 25.44 8.43 -35.07
N LEU A 67 25.56 8.59 -36.38
CA LEU A 67 26.82 8.84 -37.09
C LEU A 67 26.82 10.27 -37.64
N LEU A 68 27.03 11.24 -36.75
CA LEU A 68 27.55 12.54 -37.16
C LEU A 68 29.06 12.48 -36.95
N GLN A 69 29.81 12.43 -38.04
CA GLN A 69 31.28 12.47 -38.04
C GLN A 69 31.78 13.91 -37.99
#